data_AF-A0A444UTC9-F1
#
_entry.id   AF-A0A444UTC9-F1
#
_cell.length_a   1.000
_cell.length_b   1.000
_cell.length_c   1.000
_cell.angle_alpha   90.00
_cell.angle_beta   90.00
_cell.angle_gamma   90.00
#
_symmetry.space_group_name_H-M   'P 1'
#
loop_
_entity.id
_entity.type
_entity.pdbx_description
1 polymer ?
#
loop_
_entity_poly.entity_id
_entity_poly.type
_entity_poly.pdbx_seq_one_letter_code
_entity_poly.pdbx_strand_id
1 'polypeptide(L)'
;MEAVRAQCETQINAFSDLLEDLPDSDEPVWLLGEQYCVKAEKSELLSDIRSRLWFTYRKKFCPIGGTGPCSDTGWGCMLRCGQMILAQALVYRHLGREWRWEKENCQPEEYHRILHCFLDRKDCCYSIHQMAQMGVGEGKSVGEWYGPNTVAQVLKKLALFDEWNSLAVYVSMDNTVVIEDIKTLCKLQPMKGQLKPSSSGQVEPLAMGSMLGHFSPQAQGTPGSHPGWKPLLLIIPLRMGINHINPVYIEALKVMVSAD
;
A
#
# COMPACT_ATOMS: atom_id res chain seq x y z
N MET A 1 2.24 22.86 -2.80
CA MET A 1 2.42 21.94 -1.66
C MET A 1 1.57 22.34 -0.48
N GLU A 2 1.58 23.61 -0.05
CA GLU A 2 0.79 24.10 1.09
C GLU A 2 -0.73 23.97 0.90
N ALA A 3 -1.25 24.28 -0.30
CA ALA A 3 -2.69 24.14 -0.59
C ALA A 3 -3.18 22.67 -0.60
N VAL A 4 -2.29 21.71 -0.89
CA VAL A 4 -2.59 20.27 -0.83
C VAL A 4 -2.62 19.79 0.62
N ARG A 5 -1.76 20.37 1.47
CA ARG A 5 -1.70 20.10 2.92
C ARG A 5 -2.99 20.55 3.62
N ALA A 6 -3.45 21.77 3.34
CA ALA A 6 -4.66 22.35 3.93
C ALA A 6 -5.96 21.58 3.59
N GLN A 7 -6.05 20.95 2.42
CA GLN A 7 -7.23 20.17 2.01
C GLN A 7 -7.27 18.75 2.60
N CYS A 8 -6.12 18.20 3.04
CA CYS A 8 -6.11 16.98 3.86
C CYS A 8 -6.58 17.25 5.29
N GLU A 9 -6.24 18.42 5.85
CA GLU A 9 -6.52 18.76 7.25
C GLU A 9 -8.03 18.90 7.56
N THR A 10 -8.85 19.39 6.62
CA THR A 10 -10.29 19.61 6.90
C THR A 10 -11.11 18.32 6.99
N GLN A 11 -10.68 17.24 6.32
CA GLN A 11 -11.39 15.95 6.37
C GLN A 11 -11.04 15.15 7.64
N ILE A 12 -9.83 15.31 8.18
CA ILE A 12 -9.37 14.65 9.40
C ILE A 12 -10.21 15.07 10.61
N ASN A 13 -10.67 16.33 10.66
CA ASN A 13 -11.44 16.85 11.79
C ASN A 13 -12.82 16.17 11.96
N ALA A 14 -13.55 15.92 10.87
CA ALA A 14 -14.85 15.25 10.93
C ALA A 14 -14.76 13.79 11.40
N PHE A 15 -13.63 13.13 11.15
CA PHE A 15 -13.37 11.78 11.63
C PHE A 15 -12.91 11.79 13.09
N SER A 16 -12.18 12.83 13.51
CA SER A 16 -11.78 13.01 14.92
C SER A 16 -13.00 13.12 15.83
N ASP A 17 -14.03 13.86 15.44
CA ASP A 17 -15.25 14.01 16.23
C ASP A 17 -16.00 12.67 16.39
N LEU A 18 -16.01 11.83 15.34
CA LEU A 18 -16.65 10.50 15.37
C LEU A 18 -15.90 9.49 16.26
N LEU A 19 -14.59 9.69 16.43
CA LEU A 19 -13.75 8.82 17.23
C LEU A 19 -13.84 9.11 18.74
N GLU A 20 -14.34 10.29 19.12
CA GLU A 20 -14.56 10.62 20.54
C GLU A 20 -15.74 9.85 21.14
N ASP A 21 -16.68 9.39 20.30
CA ASP A 21 -17.91 8.65 20.65
C ASP A 21 -17.72 7.13 20.83
N LEU A 22 -16.48 6.63 21.03
CA LEU A 22 -16.25 5.21 21.30
C LEU A 22 -17.05 4.76 22.55
N PRO A 23 -17.79 3.64 22.48
CA PRO A 23 -18.60 3.17 23.59
C PRO A 23 -17.70 2.83 24.79
N ASP A 24 -18.13 3.26 25.97
CA ASP A 24 -17.47 2.90 27.22
C ASP A 24 -17.77 1.42 27.53
N SER A 25 -16.83 0.55 27.18
CA SER A 25 -16.93 -0.91 27.29
C SER A 25 -15.66 -1.48 27.91
N ASP A 26 -15.80 -2.58 28.65
CA ASP A 26 -14.67 -3.37 29.16
C ASP A 26 -14.11 -4.34 28.10
N GLU A 27 -14.80 -4.48 26.97
CA GLU A 27 -14.34 -5.30 25.84
C GLU A 27 -13.13 -4.67 25.15
N PRO A 28 -12.08 -5.46 24.82
CA PRO A 28 -10.91 -4.93 24.14
C PRO A 28 -11.21 -4.55 22.70
N VAL A 29 -10.57 -3.47 22.24
CA VAL A 29 -10.61 -3.06 20.83
C VAL A 29 -9.35 -3.56 20.15
N TRP A 30 -9.52 -4.27 19.04
CA TRP A 30 -8.41 -4.73 18.21
C TRP A 30 -8.26 -3.84 16.98
N LEU A 31 -7.04 -3.41 16.72
CA LEU A 31 -6.69 -2.64 15.52
C LEU A 31 -5.42 -3.23 14.92
N LEU A 32 -5.56 -3.93 13.80
CA LEU A 32 -4.44 -4.45 13.00
C LEU A 32 -3.37 -5.16 13.87
N GLY A 33 -3.77 -6.21 14.58
CA GLY A 33 -2.88 -7.00 15.45
C GLY A 33 -2.69 -6.46 16.88
N GLU A 34 -2.97 -5.18 17.12
CA GLU A 34 -2.79 -4.56 18.45
C GLU A 34 -4.09 -4.54 19.26
N GLN A 35 -3.98 -4.80 20.55
CA GLN A 35 -5.08 -4.79 21.50
C GLN A 35 -5.06 -3.51 22.34
N TYR A 36 -6.22 -2.88 22.51
CA TYR A 36 -6.38 -1.66 23.30
C TYR A 36 -7.52 -1.80 24.32
N CYS A 37 -7.28 -1.36 25.55
CA CYS A 37 -8.32 -1.14 26.56
C CYS A 37 -8.88 0.28 26.44
N VAL A 38 -10.13 0.46 26.00
CA VAL A 38 -10.70 1.81 25.75
C VAL A 38 -10.66 2.71 26.97
N LYS A 39 -10.83 2.18 28.18
CA LYS A 39 -10.83 2.97 29.43
C LYS A 39 -9.44 3.50 29.80
N ALA A 40 -8.39 2.72 29.54
CA ALA A 40 -7.03 3.04 29.95
C ALA A 40 -6.20 3.66 28.81
N GLU A 41 -6.45 3.25 27.57
CA GLU A 41 -5.59 3.47 26.41
C GLU A 41 -6.34 4.16 25.25
N LYS A 42 -7.37 4.97 25.58
CA LYS A 42 -8.16 5.71 24.56
C LYS A 42 -7.25 6.57 23.69
N SER A 43 -6.30 7.28 24.29
CA SER A 43 -5.43 8.21 23.57
C SER A 43 -4.52 7.49 22.56
N GLU A 44 -3.99 6.35 22.97
CA GLU A 44 -3.11 5.47 22.20
C GLU A 44 -3.87 4.85 21.03
N LEU A 45 -5.09 4.34 21.27
CA LEU A 45 -5.99 3.85 20.22
C LEU A 45 -6.29 4.94 19.19
N LEU A 46 -6.66 6.14 19.65
CA LEU A 46 -6.94 7.28 18.77
C LEU A 46 -5.72 7.72 17.97
N SER A 47 -4.54 7.74 18.61
CA SER A 47 -3.27 8.02 17.95
C SER A 47 -3.00 7.00 16.85
N ASP A 48 -3.22 5.71 17.11
CA ASP A 48 -3.00 4.66 16.12
C ASP A 48 -3.95 4.77 14.93
N ILE A 49 -5.24 5.00 15.18
CA ILE A 49 -6.24 5.22 14.14
C ILE A 49 -5.87 6.44 13.27
N ARG A 50 -5.51 7.58 13.90
CA ARG A 50 -5.12 8.81 13.20
C ARG A 50 -3.84 8.64 12.37
N SER A 51 -2.99 7.70 12.76
CA SER A 51 -1.74 7.40 12.05
C SER A 51 -1.94 6.62 10.75
N ARG A 52 -3.12 6.03 10.54
CA ARG A 52 -3.40 5.25 9.32
C ARG A 52 -3.60 6.19 8.14
N LEU A 53 -2.94 5.89 7.01
CA LEU A 53 -3.09 6.67 5.79
C LEU A 53 -4.51 6.52 5.23
N TRP A 54 -5.28 7.60 5.28
CA TRP A 54 -6.67 7.63 4.88
C TRP A 54 -6.86 8.26 3.50
N PHE A 55 -7.43 7.50 2.57
CA PHE A 55 -7.73 7.96 1.22
C PHE A 55 -9.22 8.06 1.00
N THR A 56 -9.66 9.24 0.57
CA THR A 56 -11.07 9.58 0.35
C THR A 56 -11.30 9.92 -1.12
N TYR A 57 -12.57 10.14 -1.49
CA TYR A 57 -12.89 10.72 -2.78
C TYR A 57 -12.22 12.08 -2.97
N ARG A 58 -11.68 12.29 -4.17
CA ARG A 58 -11.02 13.52 -4.59
C ARG A 58 -11.68 14.03 -5.85
N LYS A 59 -11.51 15.33 -6.07
CA LYS A 59 -12.05 16.06 -7.21
C LYS A 59 -11.01 17.05 -7.71
N LYS A 60 -11.16 17.47 -8.96
CA LYS A 60 -10.27 18.43 -9.63
C LYS A 60 -8.83 17.91 -9.83
N PHE A 61 -8.64 16.59 -9.85
CA PHE A 61 -7.40 16.02 -10.37
C PHE A 61 -7.42 16.03 -11.91
N CYS A 62 -6.26 15.86 -12.55
CA CYS A 62 -6.16 15.84 -14.01
C CYS A 62 -7.05 14.71 -14.60
N PRO A 63 -7.72 14.91 -15.75
CA PRO A 63 -8.57 13.87 -16.35
C PRO A 63 -7.85 12.53 -16.51
N ILE A 64 -8.46 11.43 -16.03
CA ILE A 64 -7.91 10.08 -16.21
C ILE A 64 -7.89 9.73 -17.70
N GLY A 65 -6.73 9.32 -18.24
CA GLY A 65 -6.59 9.06 -19.67
C GLY A 65 -6.73 10.29 -20.57
N GLY A 66 -6.66 11.51 -20.01
CA GLY A 66 -6.75 12.77 -20.76
C GLY A 66 -8.17 13.28 -21.01
N THR A 67 -9.17 12.40 -21.08
CA THR A 67 -10.59 12.77 -21.31
C THR A 67 -11.57 12.14 -20.32
N GLY A 68 -11.10 11.28 -19.42
CA GLY A 68 -11.92 10.61 -18.43
C GLY A 68 -12.28 11.49 -17.22
N PRO A 69 -12.81 10.89 -16.14
CA PRO A 69 -13.24 11.62 -14.96
C PRO A 69 -12.12 12.44 -14.31
N CYS A 70 -12.50 13.58 -13.72
CA CYS A 70 -11.66 14.43 -12.86
C CYS A 70 -12.04 14.32 -11.37
N SER A 71 -12.87 13.33 -11.05
CA SER A 71 -13.39 13.04 -9.71
C SER A 71 -13.71 11.56 -9.61
N ASP A 72 -13.41 10.94 -8.47
CA ASP A 72 -13.71 9.52 -8.22
C ASP A 72 -14.94 9.30 -7.33
N THR A 73 -15.60 10.40 -6.93
CA THR A 73 -16.87 10.39 -6.20
C THR A 73 -17.92 9.54 -6.91
N GLY A 74 -18.49 8.58 -6.17
CA GLY A 74 -19.57 7.71 -6.64
C GLY A 74 -19.12 6.38 -7.25
N TRP A 75 -17.82 6.19 -7.52
CA TRP A 75 -17.33 4.94 -8.11
C TRP A 75 -15.99 4.45 -7.55
N GLY A 76 -15.12 5.34 -7.07
CA GLY A 76 -13.75 5.03 -6.65
C GLY A 76 -13.60 4.40 -5.26
N CYS A 77 -14.67 4.12 -4.51
CA CYS A 77 -14.53 3.75 -3.08
C CYS A 77 -13.68 2.50 -2.87
N MET A 78 -13.88 1.45 -3.67
CA MET A 78 -13.08 0.23 -3.54
C MET A 78 -11.62 0.47 -3.93
N LEU A 79 -11.36 1.38 -4.87
CA LEU A 79 -9.99 1.78 -5.22
C LEU A 79 -9.31 2.48 -4.05
N ARG A 80 -10.01 3.40 -3.38
CA ARG A 80 -9.52 4.06 -2.15
C ARG A 80 -9.27 3.06 -1.01
N CYS A 81 -10.15 2.08 -0.81
CA CYS A 81 -9.90 0.99 0.14
C CYS A 81 -8.64 0.19 -0.22
N GLY A 82 -8.43 -0.12 -1.50
CA GLY A 82 -7.20 -0.74 -1.98
C GLY A 82 -5.95 0.10 -1.72
N GLN A 83 -6.01 1.41 -1.93
CA GLN A 83 -4.93 2.34 -1.57
C GLN A 83 -4.63 2.28 -0.07
N MET A 84 -5.64 2.28 0.80
CA MET A 84 -5.45 2.23 2.25
C MET A 84 -4.77 0.93 2.70
N ILE A 85 -5.21 -0.23 2.19
CA ILE A 85 -4.60 -1.53 2.52
C ILE A 85 -3.14 -1.58 2.05
N LEU A 86 -2.85 -1.15 0.82
CA LEU A 86 -1.48 -1.16 0.31
C LEU A 86 -0.59 -0.15 1.05
N ALA A 87 -1.09 1.06 1.30
CA ALA A 87 -0.35 2.07 2.04
C ALA A 87 -0.04 1.58 3.46
N GLN A 88 -0.96 0.87 4.10
CA GLN A 88 -0.74 0.26 5.39
C GLN A 88 0.39 -0.78 5.36
N ALA A 89 0.45 -1.62 4.33
CA ALA A 89 1.56 -2.56 4.13
C ALA A 89 2.89 -1.83 3.89
N LEU A 90 2.89 -0.70 3.18
CA LEU A 90 4.09 0.12 2.98
C LEU A 90 4.55 0.81 4.26
N VAL A 91 3.62 1.26 5.11
CA VAL A 91 3.94 1.79 6.45
C VAL A 91 4.60 0.69 7.29
N TYR A 92 4.05 -0.52 7.34
CA TYR A 92 4.70 -1.64 8.05
C TYR A 92 6.09 -1.92 7.53
N ARG A 93 6.27 -1.89 6.21
CA ARG A 93 7.56 -2.19 5.57
C ARG A 93 8.66 -1.18 5.92
N HIS A 94 8.35 0.11 5.96
CA HIS A 94 9.37 1.17 6.04
C HIS A 94 9.41 1.87 7.39
N LEU A 95 8.28 1.98 8.07
CA LEU A 95 8.14 2.70 9.34
C LEU A 95 7.88 1.76 10.52
N GLY A 96 7.33 0.57 10.25
CA GLY A 96 6.95 -0.42 11.26
C GLY A 96 5.53 -0.24 11.80
N ARG A 97 4.99 -1.28 12.46
CA ARG A 97 3.66 -1.27 13.09
C ARG A 97 3.52 -0.19 14.16
N GLU A 98 4.60 0.02 14.90
CA GLU A 98 4.67 0.91 16.06
C GLU A 98 4.76 2.38 15.70
N TRP A 99 5.04 2.71 14.44
CA TRP A 99 5.07 4.10 14.01
C TRP A 99 3.69 4.76 14.20
N ARG A 100 3.72 6.00 14.70
CA ARG A 100 2.57 6.87 14.88
C ARG A 100 2.84 8.23 14.24
N TRP A 101 1.79 8.82 13.67
CA TRP A 101 1.82 10.15 13.08
C TRP A 101 1.55 11.20 14.14
N GLU A 102 2.37 12.26 14.15
CA GLU A 102 2.26 13.36 15.09
C GLU A 102 2.32 14.69 14.33
N LYS A 103 1.37 15.59 14.60
CA LYS A 103 1.19 16.81 13.82
C LYS A 103 2.37 17.78 13.97
N GLU A 104 2.90 17.87 15.19
CA GLU A 104 3.94 18.81 15.59
C GLU A 104 5.33 18.36 15.14
N ASN A 105 5.52 17.07 14.86
CA ASN A 105 6.81 16.48 14.53
C ASN A 105 7.05 16.36 13.02
N CYS A 106 8.30 16.55 12.63
CA CYS A 106 8.76 16.25 11.27
C CYS A 106 8.68 14.74 11.04
N GLN A 107 7.93 14.35 10.01
CA GLN A 107 7.77 12.95 9.65
C GLN A 107 9.01 12.44 8.90
N PRO A 108 9.31 11.12 8.98
CA PRO A 108 10.40 10.52 8.21
C PRO A 108 10.25 10.75 6.70
N GLU A 109 11.36 10.74 5.96
CA GLU A 109 11.32 10.92 4.50
C GLU A 109 10.51 9.79 3.83
N GLU A 110 10.60 8.57 4.37
CA GLU A 110 9.87 7.40 3.93
C GLU A 110 8.36 7.61 4.01
N TYR A 111 7.85 8.29 5.05
CA TYR A 111 6.42 8.63 5.15
C TYR A 111 5.97 9.48 3.96
N HIS A 112 6.73 10.52 3.64
CA HIS A 112 6.41 11.39 2.50
C HIS A 112 6.52 10.65 1.17
N ARG A 113 7.50 9.75 1.05
CA ARG A 113 7.68 8.92 -0.15
C ARG A 113 6.56 7.91 -0.34
N ILE A 114 6.09 7.27 0.74
CA ILE A 114 4.89 6.41 0.74
C ILE A 114 3.69 7.24 0.28
N LEU A 115 3.42 8.38 0.92
CA LEU A 115 2.28 9.22 0.58
C LEU A 115 2.33 9.67 -0.89
N HIS A 116 3.51 10.00 -1.40
CA HIS A 116 3.70 10.37 -2.80
C HIS A 116 3.26 9.28 -3.78
N CYS A 117 3.37 8.00 -3.43
CA CYS A 117 2.91 6.90 -4.27
C CYS A 117 1.39 6.93 -4.57
N PHE A 118 0.59 7.58 -3.71
CA PHE A 118 -0.87 7.54 -3.77
C PHE A 118 -1.54 8.85 -4.18
N LEU A 119 -0.77 9.92 -4.42
CA LEU A 119 -1.34 11.19 -4.88
C LEU A 119 -2.11 11.00 -6.20
N ASP A 120 -3.16 11.79 -6.40
CA ASP A 120 -4.04 11.70 -7.59
C ASP A 120 -3.39 12.31 -8.84
N ARG A 121 -2.23 11.78 -9.21
CA ARG A 121 -1.45 12.17 -10.38
C ARG A 121 -0.98 10.93 -11.12
N LYS A 122 -0.96 11.01 -12.44
CA LYS A 122 -0.55 9.89 -13.32
C LYS A 122 0.89 9.41 -13.10
N ASP A 123 1.77 10.23 -12.54
CA ASP A 123 3.17 9.89 -12.25
C ASP A 123 3.37 9.17 -10.90
N CYS A 124 2.28 8.99 -10.13
CA CYS A 124 2.30 8.26 -8.87
C CYS A 124 1.80 6.81 -9.08
N CYS A 125 2.59 5.82 -8.68
CA CYS A 125 2.42 4.40 -9.02
C CYS A 125 1.09 3.78 -8.58
N TYR A 126 0.55 4.21 -7.44
CA TYR A 126 -0.72 3.72 -6.89
C TYR A 126 -1.79 4.81 -6.86
N SER A 127 -1.67 5.82 -7.73
CA SER A 127 -2.70 6.84 -7.92
C SER A 127 -4.01 6.25 -8.42
N ILE A 128 -5.10 6.99 -8.21
CA ILE A 128 -6.41 6.65 -8.77
C ILE A 128 -6.35 6.52 -10.31
N HIS A 129 -5.48 7.30 -10.97
CA HIS A 129 -5.21 7.21 -12.40
C HIS A 129 -4.65 5.85 -12.80
N GLN A 130 -3.56 5.43 -12.15
CA GLN A 130 -2.90 4.17 -12.44
C GLN A 130 -3.80 2.97 -12.12
N MET A 131 -4.52 3.03 -10.99
CA MET A 131 -5.46 1.96 -10.61
C MET A 131 -6.62 1.82 -11.60
N ALA A 132 -7.27 2.94 -11.96
CA ALA A 132 -8.38 2.92 -12.91
C ALA A 132 -7.92 2.49 -14.31
N GLN A 133 -6.75 2.94 -14.76
CA GLN A 133 -6.20 2.57 -16.07
C GLN A 133 -5.78 1.09 -16.12
N MET A 134 -5.17 0.57 -15.05
CA MET A 134 -4.77 -0.82 -14.96
C MET A 134 -5.98 -1.77 -14.92
N GLY A 135 -7.09 -1.36 -14.30
CA GLY A 135 -8.29 -2.17 -14.26
C GLY A 135 -9.01 -2.33 -15.61
N VAL A 136 -8.68 -1.51 -16.62
CA VAL A 136 -9.09 -1.78 -18.01
C VAL A 136 -8.58 -3.14 -18.48
N GLY A 137 -7.36 -3.51 -18.08
CA GLY A 137 -6.78 -4.84 -18.33
C GLY A 137 -7.46 -5.97 -17.53
N GLU A 138 -8.29 -5.65 -16.55
CA GLU A 138 -9.14 -6.58 -15.79
C GLU A 138 -10.60 -6.56 -16.28
N GLY A 139 -10.88 -5.91 -17.42
CA GLY A 139 -12.22 -5.79 -17.98
C GLY A 139 -13.11 -4.76 -17.28
N LYS A 140 -12.53 -3.83 -16.51
CA LYS A 140 -13.25 -2.71 -15.86
C LYS A 140 -13.03 -1.40 -16.59
N SER A 141 -14.11 -0.75 -17.00
CA SER A 141 -13.99 0.58 -17.59
C SER A 141 -13.61 1.62 -16.54
N VAL A 142 -12.95 2.71 -16.96
CA VAL A 142 -12.69 3.85 -16.08
C VAL A 142 -14.04 4.43 -15.62
N GLY A 143 -14.21 4.59 -14.31
CA GLY A 143 -15.50 5.02 -13.73
C GLY A 143 -16.37 3.88 -13.21
N GLU A 144 -16.00 2.62 -13.43
CA GLU A 144 -16.75 1.47 -12.93
C GLU A 144 -16.34 1.11 -11.48
N TRP A 145 -17.29 0.55 -10.73
CA TRP A 145 -17.04 0.05 -9.37
C TRP A 145 -16.31 -1.32 -9.40
N TYR A 146 -15.38 -1.51 -8.46
CA TYR A 146 -14.54 -2.69 -8.37
C TYR A 146 -14.95 -3.56 -7.19
N GLY A 147 -14.90 -4.88 -7.35
CA GLY A 147 -14.94 -5.80 -6.22
C GLY A 147 -13.56 -5.98 -5.56
N PRO A 148 -13.50 -6.58 -4.35
CA PRO A 148 -12.24 -6.80 -3.64
C PRO A 148 -11.19 -7.58 -4.44
N ASN A 149 -11.59 -8.62 -5.18
CA ASN A 149 -10.65 -9.37 -6.02
C ASN A 149 -10.07 -8.51 -7.15
N THR A 150 -10.90 -7.73 -7.84
CA THR A 150 -10.45 -6.90 -8.96
C THR A 150 -9.42 -5.86 -8.51
N VAL A 151 -9.66 -5.16 -7.39
CA VAL A 151 -8.68 -4.20 -6.87
C VAL A 151 -7.39 -4.90 -6.44
N ALA A 152 -7.47 -6.10 -5.85
CA ALA A 152 -6.29 -6.88 -5.48
C ALA A 152 -5.42 -7.26 -6.68
N GLN A 153 -6.03 -7.69 -7.80
CA GLN A 153 -5.30 -7.99 -9.03
C GLN A 153 -4.67 -6.73 -9.65
N VAL A 154 -5.35 -5.59 -9.60
CA VAL A 154 -4.78 -4.31 -10.02
C VAL A 154 -3.57 -3.92 -9.19
N LEU A 155 -3.65 -4.01 -7.86
CA LEU A 155 -2.51 -3.74 -6.98
C LEU A 155 -1.33 -4.67 -7.27
N LYS A 156 -1.61 -5.97 -7.49
CA LYS A 156 -0.59 -6.96 -7.86
C LYS A 156 0.15 -6.57 -9.14
N LYS A 157 -0.54 -6.07 -10.16
CA LYS A 157 0.09 -5.61 -11.42
C LYS A 157 0.86 -4.31 -11.23
N LEU A 158 0.31 -3.34 -10.49
CA LEU A 158 0.97 -2.06 -10.25
C LEU A 158 2.26 -2.21 -9.44
N ALA A 159 2.30 -3.12 -8.47
CA ALA A 159 3.49 -3.39 -7.66
C ALA A 159 4.70 -3.87 -8.48
N LEU A 160 4.50 -4.38 -9.70
CA LEU A 160 5.59 -4.76 -10.60
C LEU A 160 6.40 -3.56 -11.09
N PHE A 161 5.81 -2.36 -11.11
CA PHE A 161 6.46 -1.12 -11.56
C PHE A 161 7.08 -0.33 -10.42
N ASP A 162 6.99 -0.82 -9.19
CA ASP A 162 7.50 -0.16 -8.00
C ASP A 162 8.79 -0.81 -7.50
N GLU A 163 9.89 -0.36 -8.09
CA GLU A 163 11.22 -0.87 -7.77
C GLU A 163 11.64 -0.56 -6.32
N TRP A 164 11.22 0.59 -5.78
CA TRP A 164 11.59 1.00 -4.42
C TRP A 164 11.03 0.03 -3.38
N ASN A 165 9.73 -0.29 -3.52
CA ASN A 165 9.08 -1.17 -2.57
C ASN A 165 9.42 -2.64 -2.83
N SER A 166 9.56 -3.05 -4.10
CA SER A 166 9.90 -4.42 -4.50
C SER A 166 9.02 -5.48 -3.82
N LEU A 167 7.72 -5.18 -3.68
CA LEU A 167 6.75 -6.07 -3.03
C LEU A 167 6.43 -7.29 -3.89
N ALA A 168 6.31 -8.44 -3.23
CA ALA A 168 5.63 -9.60 -3.77
C ALA A 168 4.14 -9.50 -3.38
N VAL A 169 3.23 -9.43 -4.36
CA VAL A 169 1.78 -9.42 -4.09
C VAL A 169 1.18 -10.76 -4.51
N TYR A 170 0.71 -11.53 -3.53
CA TYR A 170 0.01 -12.79 -3.75
C TYR A 170 -1.48 -12.60 -3.50
N VAL A 171 -2.29 -12.91 -4.50
CA VAL A 171 -3.74 -12.93 -4.38
C VAL A 171 -4.16 -14.39 -4.48
N SER A 172 -4.72 -14.93 -3.40
CA SER A 172 -5.18 -16.32 -3.41
C SER A 172 -6.44 -16.48 -4.27
N MET A 173 -6.62 -17.68 -4.80
CA MET A 173 -7.80 -18.08 -5.54
C MET A 173 -8.42 -19.30 -4.84
N ASP A 174 -9.72 -19.51 -5.04
CA ASP A 174 -10.44 -20.70 -4.53
C ASP A 174 -10.27 -20.95 -3.02
N ASN A 175 -10.18 -19.85 -2.25
CA ASN A 175 -9.99 -19.85 -0.80
C ASN A 175 -8.77 -20.65 -0.30
N THR A 176 -7.76 -20.87 -1.15
CA THR A 176 -6.60 -21.71 -0.86
C THR A 176 -5.31 -20.91 -0.99
N VAL A 177 -4.47 -20.93 0.04
CA VAL A 177 -3.14 -20.31 0.03
C VAL A 177 -2.08 -21.38 -0.21
N VAL A 178 -1.39 -21.29 -1.35
CA VAL A 178 -0.35 -22.26 -1.72
C VAL A 178 1.02 -21.74 -1.25
N ILE A 179 1.56 -22.39 -0.21
CA ILE A 179 2.81 -21.96 0.44
C ILE A 179 4.01 -22.00 -0.54
N GLU A 180 4.05 -22.99 -1.43
CA GLU A 180 5.14 -23.14 -2.41
C GLU A 180 5.17 -22.01 -3.44
N ASP A 181 3.99 -21.55 -3.88
CA ASP A 181 3.87 -20.41 -4.80
C ASP A 181 4.38 -19.12 -4.13
N ILE A 182 3.99 -18.90 -2.87
CA ILE A 182 4.47 -17.74 -2.10
C ILE A 182 5.99 -17.78 -1.95
N LYS A 183 6.55 -18.94 -1.58
CA LYS A 183 8.01 -19.11 -1.48
C LYS A 183 8.71 -18.82 -2.80
N THR A 184 8.13 -19.24 -3.92
CA THR A 184 8.69 -19.00 -5.26
C THR A 184 8.60 -17.53 -5.64
N LEU A 185 7.47 -16.87 -5.35
CA LEU A 185 7.24 -15.46 -5.64
C LEU A 185 8.17 -14.53 -4.84
N CYS A 186 8.44 -14.86 -3.58
CA CYS A 186 9.19 -13.98 -2.68
C CYS A 186 10.70 -14.21 -2.72
N LYS A 187 11.18 -15.39 -3.13
CA LYS A 187 12.63 -15.65 -3.25
C LYS A 187 13.24 -14.77 -4.33
N LEU A 188 14.19 -13.92 -3.94
CA LEU A 188 15.03 -13.19 -4.89
C LEU A 188 15.90 -14.19 -5.65
N GLN A 189 15.77 -14.26 -6.97
CA GLN A 189 16.71 -15.05 -7.74
C GLN A 189 18.09 -14.40 -7.64
N PRO A 190 19.14 -15.17 -7.32
CA PRO A 190 20.50 -14.65 -7.39
C PRO A 190 20.73 -14.18 -8.82
N MET A 191 21.16 -12.93 -8.99
CA MET A 191 21.62 -12.42 -10.27
C MET A 191 22.61 -13.43 -10.83
N LYS A 192 22.25 -14.13 -11.92
CA LYS A 192 23.22 -14.90 -12.68
C LYS A 192 24.22 -13.87 -13.20
N GLY A 193 25.39 -13.83 -12.55
CA GLY A 193 26.49 -12.95 -12.90
C GLY A 193 26.72 -12.98 -14.40
N GLN A 194 26.88 -11.78 -14.96
CA GLN A 194 27.28 -11.52 -16.32
C GLN A 194 28.27 -12.58 -16.81
N LEU A 195 27.96 -13.23 -17.94
CA LEU A 195 28.96 -13.97 -18.69
C LEU A 195 30.15 -13.04 -18.92
N LYS A 196 31.30 -13.36 -18.33
CA LYS A 196 32.58 -12.77 -18.71
C LYS A 196 32.76 -13.00 -20.22
N PRO A 197 32.94 -11.97 -21.05
CA PRO A 197 33.48 -12.18 -22.38
C PRO A 197 34.90 -12.69 -22.22
N SER A 198 35.16 -13.84 -22.83
CA SER A 198 36.49 -14.40 -23.01
C SER A 198 37.40 -13.39 -23.71
N SER A 199 38.64 -13.35 -23.23
CA SER A 199 39.76 -12.59 -23.78
C SER A 199 39.99 -12.85 -25.27
N SER A 200 40.02 -11.79 -26.09
CA SER A 200 41.09 -11.53 -27.08
C SER A 200 40.72 -10.33 -27.98
N GLY A 201 41.68 -9.42 -28.18
CA GLY A 201 41.62 -8.38 -29.22
C GLY A 201 41.71 -6.95 -28.69
N GLN A 202 42.94 -6.44 -28.60
CA GLN A 202 43.24 -5.02 -28.42
C GLN A 202 42.78 -4.20 -29.64
N VAL A 203 42.04 -3.09 -29.44
CA VAL A 203 42.27 -1.79 -30.11
C VAL A 203 41.57 -0.68 -29.29
N GLU A 204 42.33 0.32 -28.82
CA GLU A 204 41.87 1.64 -28.33
C GLU A 204 41.69 2.57 -29.54
N PRO A 205 40.75 3.55 -29.55
CA PRO A 205 41.10 4.87 -29.02
C PRO A 205 39.99 5.79 -28.47
N LEU A 206 40.40 6.61 -27.49
CA LEU A 206 40.13 8.04 -27.26
C LEU A 206 38.81 8.48 -26.60
N ALA A 207 39.00 9.17 -25.46
CA ALA A 207 38.01 9.74 -24.57
C ALA A 207 37.34 11.03 -25.08
N MET A 208 36.07 11.21 -24.72
CA MET A 208 35.43 12.52 -24.53
C MET A 208 34.44 12.38 -23.36
N GLY A 209 34.63 13.21 -22.33
CA GLY A 209 34.07 13.00 -21.00
C GLY A 209 32.58 13.26 -20.83
N SER A 210 32.02 12.72 -19.75
CA SER A 210 30.98 13.39 -18.99
C SER A 210 31.02 12.90 -17.54
N MET A 211 31.43 13.81 -16.66
CA MET A 211 31.34 13.71 -15.21
C MET A 211 29.89 13.98 -14.80
N LEU A 212 29.15 12.95 -14.38
CA LEU A 212 28.10 13.09 -13.37
C LEU A 212 28.06 11.81 -12.52
N GLY A 213 28.30 11.99 -11.23
CA GLY A 213 28.62 10.93 -10.27
C GLY A 213 27.54 9.87 -10.12
N HIS A 214 28.00 8.62 -10.10
CA HIS A 214 27.27 7.49 -9.54
C HIS A 214 27.00 7.75 -8.05
N PHE A 215 25.83 8.30 -7.74
CA PHE A 215 25.26 8.16 -6.42
C PHE A 215 24.71 6.73 -6.31
N SER A 216 25.50 5.85 -5.71
CA SER A 216 24.95 4.60 -5.15
C SER A 216 24.14 4.98 -3.91
N PRO A 217 22.82 4.73 -3.84
CA PRO A 217 22.15 4.76 -2.55
C PRO A 217 22.63 3.51 -1.82
N GLN A 218 23.50 3.68 -0.83
CA GLN A 218 23.59 2.72 0.26
C GLN A 218 22.20 2.70 0.92
N ALA A 219 21.36 1.74 0.50
CA ALA A 219 20.18 1.38 1.24
C ALA A 219 20.67 0.86 2.60
N GLN A 220 20.59 1.72 3.61
CA GLN A 220 20.67 1.28 4.99
C GLN A 220 19.54 0.25 5.16
N GLY A 221 19.93 -1.01 5.36
CA GLY A 221 18.98 -2.11 5.44
C GLY A 221 17.97 -1.85 6.54
N THR A 222 16.70 -1.88 6.20
CA THR A 222 15.62 -1.82 7.18
C THR A 222 15.72 -3.03 8.12
N PRO A 223 15.49 -2.86 9.44
CA PRO A 223 15.49 -3.97 10.38
C PRO A 223 14.37 -4.95 9.97
N GLY A 224 14.72 -6.19 9.64
CA GLY A 224 13.76 -7.23 9.23
C GLY A 224 13.84 -7.66 7.75
N SER A 225 14.68 -7.02 6.93
CA SER A 225 14.94 -7.49 5.56
C SER A 225 15.79 -8.77 5.56
N HIS A 226 15.16 -9.94 5.33
CA HIS A 226 15.92 -11.13 4.97
C HIS A 226 16.53 -10.92 3.57
N PRO A 227 17.88 -11.02 3.40
CA PRO A 227 18.58 -10.61 2.17
C PRO A 227 18.24 -11.44 0.90
N GLY A 228 17.23 -12.32 0.96
CA GLY A 228 16.73 -13.10 -0.16
C GLY A 228 15.20 -13.18 -0.26
N TRP A 229 14.44 -12.41 0.54
CA TRP A 229 12.97 -12.46 0.58
C TRP A 229 12.34 -11.10 0.29
N LYS A 230 11.56 -11.02 -0.78
CA LYS A 230 10.70 -9.86 -1.06
C LYS A 230 9.59 -9.80 -0.01
N PRO A 231 9.33 -8.64 0.61
CA PRO A 231 8.19 -8.50 1.50
C PRO A 231 6.90 -8.83 0.77
N LEU A 232 6.03 -9.57 1.46
CA LEU A 232 4.81 -10.15 0.91
C LEU A 232 3.60 -9.33 1.33
N LEU A 233 2.80 -8.90 0.35
CA LEU A 233 1.41 -8.53 0.55
C LEU A 233 0.53 -9.72 0.15
N LEU A 234 -0.05 -10.39 1.15
CA LEU A 234 -0.98 -11.51 0.96
C LEU A 234 -2.42 -10.99 1.00
N ILE A 235 -3.17 -11.20 -0.08
CA ILE A 235 -4.59 -10.82 -0.17
C ILE A 235 -5.40 -12.09 -0.43
N ILE A 236 -6.44 -12.30 0.39
CA ILE A 236 -7.33 -13.47 0.31
C ILE A 236 -8.76 -12.98 0.05
N PRO A 237 -9.20 -12.88 -1.22
CA PRO A 237 -10.58 -12.55 -1.54
C PRO A 237 -11.49 -13.70 -1.12
N LEU A 238 -12.52 -13.40 -0.31
CA LEU A 238 -13.45 -14.40 0.23
C LEU A 238 -14.90 -14.02 -0.07
N ARG A 239 -15.74 -15.04 -0.23
CA ARG A 239 -17.20 -14.91 -0.21
C ARG A 239 -17.75 -15.75 0.94
N MET A 240 -18.13 -15.08 2.03
CA MET A 240 -18.53 -15.73 3.29
C MET A 240 -20.03 -15.94 3.46
N GLY A 241 -20.81 -15.73 2.39
CA GLY A 241 -22.25 -15.94 2.37
C GLY A 241 -22.89 -15.46 1.07
N ILE A 242 -24.22 -15.61 0.99
CA ILE A 242 -24.99 -15.17 -0.18
C ILE A 242 -25.32 -13.68 -0.06
N ASN A 243 -26.02 -13.30 1.00
CA ASN A 243 -26.45 -11.92 1.27
C ASN A 243 -25.79 -11.32 2.54
N HIS A 244 -25.54 -12.16 3.54
CA HIS A 244 -24.93 -11.80 4.82
C HIS A 244 -23.78 -12.76 5.13
N ILE A 245 -22.84 -12.32 5.94
CA ILE A 245 -21.76 -13.18 6.44
C ILE A 245 -22.40 -14.31 7.26
N ASN A 246 -22.03 -15.56 6.97
CA ASN A 246 -22.48 -16.68 7.78
C ASN A 246 -21.82 -16.59 9.18
N PRO A 247 -22.59 -16.62 10.29
CA PRO A 247 -22.05 -16.49 11.64
C PRO A 247 -20.91 -17.46 12.00
N VAL A 248 -20.83 -18.62 11.33
CA VAL A 248 -19.73 -19.59 11.54
C VAL A 248 -18.34 -18.99 11.26
N TYR A 249 -18.25 -17.94 10.46
CA TYR A 249 -16.98 -17.28 10.12
C TYR A 249 -16.62 -16.11 11.06
N ILE A 250 -17.52 -15.68 11.95
CA ILE A 250 -17.30 -14.47 12.76
C ILE A 250 -16.07 -14.62 13.66
N GLU A 251 -15.94 -15.75 14.36
CA GLU A 251 -14.79 -15.97 15.24
C GLU A 251 -13.48 -16.06 14.46
N ALA A 252 -13.48 -16.69 13.29
CA ALA A 252 -12.31 -16.72 12.42
C ALA A 252 -11.91 -15.31 11.95
N LEU A 253 -12.88 -14.44 11.61
CA LEU A 253 -12.62 -13.06 11.23
C LEU A 253 -12.04 -12.23 12.38
N LYS A 254 -12.54 -12.42 13.62
CA LYS A 254 -11.98 -11.75 14.80
C LYS A 254 -10.51 -12.13 14.99
N VAL A 255 -10.19 -13.42 14.87
CA VAL A 255 -8.81 -13.93 14.97
C VAL A 255 -7.91 -13.30 13.90
N MET A 256 -8.41 -13.09 12.67
CA MET A 256 -7.63 -12.44 11.61
C MET A 256 -7.30 -10.97 11.92
N VAL A 257 -8.19 -10.25 12.62
CA VAL A 257 -7.95 -8.83 12.98
C VAL A 257 -7.02 -8.70 14.19
N SER A 258 -6.97 -9.72 15.05
CA SER A 258 -6.11 -9.79 16.22
C SER A 258 -4.75 -10.46 15.96
N ALA A 259 -4.47 -10.89 14.73
CA ALA A 259 -3.18 -11.49 14.37
C ALA A 259 -2.15 -10.41 14.00
N ASP A 260 -0.92 -10.60 14.49
CA ASP A 260 0.29 -9.81 14.14
C ASP A 260 1.03 -10.45 12.94
#